data_AF-A0A7Z9K551-F1
#
_entry.id   AF-A0A7Z9K551-F1
#
_cell.length_a   1.000
_cell.length_b   1.000
_cell.length_c   1.000
_cell.angle_alpha   90.00
_cell.angle_beta   90.00
_cell.angle_gamma   90.00
#
_symmetry.space_group_name_H-M   'P 1'
#
loop_
_entity.id
_entity.type
_entity.pdbx_description
1 polymer ?
#
loop_
_entity_poly.entity_id
_entity_poly.type
_entity_poly.pdbx_seq_one_letter_code
_entity_poly.pdbx_strand_id
1 'polypeptide(L)' 'MNIAALLLKSSRSFGERPALALGNSVTSNYRDTSKRVAILAGSIRELIGLFPGDRVAIAMKNCPE' A
#
# COMPACT_ATOMS: atom_id res chain seq x y z
N MET A 1 -12.11 -1.36 12.90
CA MET A 1 -10.85 -0.74 12.42
C MET A 1 -10.16 -1.77 11.53
N ASN A 2 -9.82 -1.46 10.28
CA ASN A 2 -9.05 -2.37 9.41
C ASN A 2 -7.64 -1.80 9.16
N ILE A 3 -6.72 -2.63 8.67
CA ILE A 3 -5.32 -2.22 8.45
C ILE A 3 -5.18 -1.11 7.39
N ALA A 4 -6.06 -1.08 6.39
CA ALA A 4 -6.07 -0.03 5.37
C ALA A 4 -6.39 1.35 5.98
N ALA A 5 -7.29 1.42 6.96
CA ALA A 5 -7.63 2.66 7.65
C ALA A 5 -6.45 3.21 8.48
N LEU A 6 -5.54 2.35 8.96
CA LEU A 6 -4.32 2.79 9.63
C LEU A 6 -3.40 3.51 8.64
N LEU A 7 -3.15 2.92 7.48
CA LEU A 7 -2.32 3.54 6.43
C LEU A 7 -2.87 4.91 6.00
N LEU A 8 -4.19 5.00 5.76
CA LEU A 8 -4.82 6.25 5.34
C LEU A 8 -4.72 7.35 6.42
N LYS A 9 -4.84 6.99 7.71
CA LYS A 9 -4.65 7.93 8.81
C LYS A 9 -3.20 8.39 8.90
N SER A 10 -2.25 7.45 8.86
CA SER A 10 -0.81 7.78 8.87
C SER A 10 -0.42 8.67 7.69
N SER A 11 -0.97 8.44 6.48
CA SER A 11 -0.67 9.30 5.33
C SER A 11 -1.23 10.72 5.47
N ARG A 12 -2.35 10.89 6.18
CA ARG A 12 -2.95 12.21 6.43
C ARG A 12 -2.23 12.98 7.54
N SER A 13 -1.88 12.29 8.63
CA SER A 13 -1.25 12.91 9.80
C SER A 13 0.26 13.06 9.66
N PHE A 14 0.91 12.15 8.92
CA PHE A 14 2.37 12.01 8.87
C PHE A 14 2.88 11.78 7.43
N GLY A 15 2.26 12.43 6.44
CA GLY A 15 2.49 12.15 5.02
C GLY A 15 3.96 12.10 4.59
N GLU A 16 4.78 13.06 5.03
CA GLU A 16 6.21 13.15 4.67
C GLU A 16 7.12 12.21 5.48
N ARG A 17 6.60 11.52 6.51
CA ARG A 17 7.42 10.58 7.29
C ARG A 17 7.70 9.29 6.51
N PRO A 18 8.88 8.68 6.68
CA PRO A 18 9.20 7.39 6.06
C PRO A 18 8.16 6.32 6.39
N ALA A 19 7.72 5.59 5.37
CA ALA A 19 6.81 4.45 5.49
C ALA A 19 7.48 3.13 5.12
N LEU A 20 8.34 3.15 4.09
CA LEU A 20 9.06 1.98 3.59
C LEU A 20 10.54 2.30 3.45
N ALA A 21 11.38 1.32 3.78
CA ALA A 21 12.83 1.39 3.63
C ALA A 21 13.39 0.03 3.20
N LEU A 22 14.49 0.07 2.45
CA LEU A 22 15.28 -1.10 2.07
C LEU A 22 16.72 -0.87 2.53
N GLY A 23 17.15 -1.66 3.53
CA GLY A 23 18.39 -1.39 4.25
C GLY A 23 18.35 -0.02 4.92
N ASN A 24 19.31 0.84 4.59
CA ASN A 24 19.44 2.19 5.13
C ASN A 24 18.78 3.27 4.26
N SER A 25 18.10 2.88 3.18
CA SER A 25 17.50 3.81 2.22
C SER A 25 15.97 3.84 2.37
N VAL A 26 15.40 5.02 2.58
CA VAL A 26 13.96 5.23 2.56
C VAL A 26 13.47 5.17 1.12
N THR A 27 12.55 4.25 0.83
CA THR A 27 12.02 4.04 -0.52
C THR A 27 10.70 4.76 -0.75
N SER A 28 9.93 5.04 0.32
CA SER A 28 8.68 5.78 0.22
C SER A 28 8.26 6.40 1.55
N ASN A 29 7.55 7.53 1.48
CA ASN A 29 6.86 8.15 2.61
C ASN A 29 5.39 7.66 2.69
N TYR A 30 4.68 7.98 3.77
CA TYR A 30 3.30 7.54 3.95
C TYR A 30 2.33 8.10 2.91
N ARG A 31 2.55 9.32 2.40
CA ARG A 31 1.71 9.94 1.36
C ARG A 31 1.80 9.16 0.05
N ASP A 32 3.02 8.88 -0.41
CA ASP A 32 3.27 8.21 -1.67
C ASP A 32 2.88 6.72 -1.60
N THR A 33 3.16 6.07 -0.46
CA THR A 33 2.72 4.69 -0.22
C THR A 33 1.19 4.58 -0.28
N SER A 34 0.45 5.47 0.38
CA SER A 34 -1.03 5.40 0.36
C SER A 34 -1.61 5.71 -1.01
N LYS A 35 -1.02 6.65 -1.76
CA LYS A 35 -1.40 6.93 -3.15
C LYS A 35 -1.19 5.71 -4.04
N ARG A 36 -0.03 5.04 -3.94
CA ARG A 36 0.28 3.83 -4.72
C ARG A 36 -0.69 2.69 -4.40
N VAL A 37 -0.96 2.45 -3.12
CA VAL A 37 -1.93 1.43 -2.68
C VAL A 37 -3.33 1.73 -3.20
N ALA A 38 -3.76 2.99 -3.18
CA ALA A 38 -5.08 3.39 -3.69
C ALA A 38 -5.22 3.14 -5.21
N ILE A 39 -4.17 3.44 -5.98
CA ILE A 39 -4.13 3.16 -7.43
C ILE A 39 -4.22 1.65 -7.67
N LEU A 40 -3.39 0.85 -6.98
CA LEU A 40 -3.39 -0.61 -7.12
C LEU A 40 -4.75 -1.21 -6.73
N ALA A 41 -5.34 -0.77 -5.62
CA ALA A 41 -6.65 -1.25 -5.19
C ALA A 41 -7.76 -0.92 -6.21
N GLY A 42 -7.70 0.27 -6.81
CA GLY A 42 -8.60 0.64 -7.91
C GLY A 42 -8.43 -0.29 -9.12
N SER A 43 -7.20 -0.48 -9.58
CA SER A 43 -6.91 -1.39 -10.71
C SER A 43 -7.30 -2.84 -10.44
N ILE A 44 -7.08 -3.33 -9.21
CA ILE A 44 -7.49 -4.68 -8.81
C ILE A 44 -9.01 -4.86 -8.91
N ARG A 45 -9.78 -3.85 -8.48
CA ARG A 45 -11.24 -3.94 -8.54
C ARG A 45 -11.76 -3.79 -9.97
N GLU A 46 -11.27 -2.80 -10.71
CA GLU A 46 -11.85 -2.44 -12.02
C GLU A 46 -11.28 -3.26 -13.18
N LEU A 47 -9.99 -3.63 -13.14
CA LEU A 47 -9.32 -4.32 -14.25
C LEU A 47 -9.18 -5.83 -14.01
N ILE A 48 -8.88 -6.24 -12.77
CA ILE A 48 -8.74 -7.65 -12.41
C ILE A 48 -10.10 -8.24 -11.98
N GLY A 49 -11.03 -7.41 -11.51
CA GLY A 49 -12.38 -7.84 -11.14
C GLY A 49 -12.44 -8.58 -9.80
N LEU A 50 -11.58 -8.23 -8.83
CA LEU A 50 -11.61 -8.83 -7.50
C LEU A 50 -12.58 -8.13 -6.55
N PHE A 51 -13.32 -8.92 -5.80
CA PHE A 51 -14.37 -8.52 -4.87
C PHE A 51 -14.09 -9.01 -3.44
N PRO A 52 -14.78 -8.43 -2.43
CA PRO A 52 -14.68 -8.91 -1.06
C PRO A 52 -14.99 -10.42 -0.95
N GLY A 53 -14.05 -11.17 -0.37
CA GLY A 53 -14.15 -12.63 -0.23
C GLY A 53 -13.25 -13.39 -1.22
N ASP A 54 -12.82 -12.74 -2.31
CA ASP A 54 -11.87 -13.31 -3.25
C ASP A 54 -10.47 -13.41 -2.62
N ARG A 55 -9.66 -14.31 -3.19
CA ARG A 55 -8.32 -14.63 -2.69
C ARG A 55 -7.28 -14.29 -3.75
N VAL A 56 -6.16 -13.74 -3.29
CA VAL A 56 -5.00 -13.41 -4.13
C VAL A 56 -3.80 -14.14 -3.57
N ALA A 57 -3.05 -14.83 -4.44
CA ALA A 57 -1.74 -15.34 -4.11
C ALA A 57 -0.68 -14.31 -4.50
N ILE A 58 0.28 -14.06 -3.60
CA ILE A 58 1.44 -13.21 -3.87
C ILE A 58 2.67 -14.12 -3.88
N ALA A 59 3.20 -14.39 -5.08
CA ALA A 59 4.38 -15.22 -5.27
C ALA A 59 5.59 -14.33 -5.62
N MET A 60 6.26 -13.81 -4.59
CA MET A 60 7.39 -12.88 -4.76
C MET A 60 8.43 -13.03 -3.64
N LYS A 61 9.65 -12.53 -3.88
CA LYS A 61 10.67 -12.37 -2.83
C LYS A 61 10.37 -11.13 -1.99
N ASN A 62 10.95 -11.02 -0.79
CA ASN A 62 10.84 -9.81 0.03
C ASN A 62 11.41 -8.60 -0.73
N CYS A 63 10.56 -7.60 -0.96
CA CYS A 63 10.89 -6.39 -1.69
C CYS A 63 10.00 -5.22 -1.21
N PRO A 64 10.45 -3.96 -1.29
CA PRO A 64 9.68 -2.78 -0.85
C PRO A 64 8.56 -2.35 -1.83
N GLU A 65 8.52 -2.92 -3.04
CA GLU A 65 7.51 -2.66 -4.07
C GLU A 65 6.10 -3.05 -3.65
#